data_AF-A0A9W7GAW6-F1
#
_entry.id   AF-A0A9W7GAW6-F1
#
_cell.length_a   1.000
_cell.length_b   1.000
_cell.length_c   1.000
_cell.angle_alpha   90.00
_cell.angle_beta   90.00
_cell.angle_gamma   90.00
#
_symmetry.space_group_name_H-M   'P 1'
#
loop_
_entity.id
_entity.type
_entity.pdbx_description
1 polymer ?
#
loop_
_entity_poly.entity_id
_entity_poly.type
_entity_poly.pdbx_seq_one_letter_code
_entity_poly.pdbx_strand_id
1 'polypeptide(L)'
;MKFSSLFSLLLLPGSLARVQLLIDTDLGFDVDDAGALAVAHHLCSLGFCDIIGEVHNTGFVKGIGGVDIIAKHYNQTSREIGAYTGPWGGSSDAQNAQDSYTSMLEQTYPSDVKTFDDVQSGVDAYRKALGAADDKSVTIASIGELTNLRDVISAIPDLFSSKVKDIIYMDGGYNFGCGDSAGSEWSPWLGSTEDCDGAAQIVVDAITAMGGIKQVFSLNGGDIYTGSRFNDGCGNGPVKDAYQKYTNHGSRPSWDLIAIYMAVMGYESLYSSMNEVSVAVDYYGSETYVPSSNTNQYQVWIDGSRKGDVTKMLDDILCAAPCRGYDCGDYDLKSMTNCWSGHGAEDLDGSDGAGVMGLSECLDLCRGESTCDGVVTMQAGEGNVNCYRKSNINLGACDSWVQTDTWVQK
;
A
#
# COMPACT_ATOMS: atom_id res chain seq x y z
N MET A 1 12.68 -14.24 59.24
CA MET A 1 12.73 -14.60 57.81
C MET A 1 11.61 -13.86 57.10
N LYS A 2 11.94 -12.85 56.29
CA LYS A 2 10.99 -12.11 55.45
C LYS A 2 10.91 -12.83 54.10
N PHE A 3 9.73 -13.33 53.74
CA PHE A 3 9.47 -13.80 52.37
C PHE A 3 9.12 -12.57 51.51
N SER A 4 9.95 -12.30 50.52
CA SER A 4 9.68 -11.30 49.48
C SER A 4 8.87 -11.96 48.38
N SER A 5 7.67 -11.43 48.11
CA SER A 5 6.83 -11.85 47.00
C SER A 5 7.37 -11.22 45.72
N LEU A 6 7.88 -12.03 44.78
CA LEU A 6 8.12 -11.59 43.41
C LEU A 6 6.78 -11.63 42.66
N PHE A 7 6.28 -10.46 42.29
CA PHE A 7 5.28 -10.33 41.23
C PHE A 7 6.02 -10.51 39.90
N SER A 8 5.85 -11.67 39.25
CA SER A 8 6.19 -11.81 37.84
C SER A 8 5.14 -11.06 37.03
N LEU A 9 5.54 -9.93 36.44
CA LEU A 9 4.79 -9.28 35.37
C LEU A 9 4.79 -10.26 34.18
N LEU A 10 3.67 -10.94 33.95
CA LEU A 10 3.43 -11.64 32.70
C LEU A 10 3.32 -10.57 31.60
N LEU A 11 4.37 -10.44 30.79
CA LEU A 11 4.30 -9.75 29.51
C LEU A 11 3.23 -10.46 28.68
N LEU A 12 2.14 -9.76 28.39
CA LEU A 12 1.19 -10.16 27.35
C LEU A 12 1.96 -10.30 26.03
N PRO A 13 1.70 -11.35 25.21
CA PRO A 13 2.25 -11.39 23.86
C PRO A 13 1.73 -10.15 23.12
N GLY A 14 2.66 -9.31 22.64
CA GLY A 14 2.33 -8.10 21.90
C GLY A 14 1.47 -8.45 20.69
N SER A 15 0.42 -7.66 20.45
CA SER A 15 -0.23 -7.68 19.14
C SER A 15 0.85 -7.47 18.08
N LEU A 16 0.77 -8.20 16.97
CA LEU A 16 1.50 -7.81 15.76
C LEU A 16 1.33 -6.29 15.57
N ALA A 17 2.43 -5.54 15.68
CA ALA A 17 2.39 -4.10 15.51
C ALA A 17 2.01 -3.84 14.05
N ARG A 18 0.92 -3.07 13.85
CA ARG A 18 0.49 -2.66 12.52
C ARG A 18 1.61 -1.89 11.83
N VAL A 19 1.73 -2.04 10.51
CA VAL A 19 2.67 -1.22 9.74
C VAL A 19 2.23 0.24 9.82
N GLN A 20 3.11 1.12 10.31
CA GLN A 20 2.91 2.55 10.20
C GLN A 20 3.32 3.00 8.80
N LEU A 21 2.32 3.18 7.93
CA LEU A 21 2.52 3.43 6.50
C LEU A 21 2.45 4.92 6.20
N LEU A 22 3.45 5.42 5.49
CA LEU A 22 3.42 6.74 4.86
C LEU A 22 3.48 6.55 3.35
N ILE A 23 2.54 7.15 2.63
CA ILE A 23 2.43 7.04 1.16
C ILE A 23 2.82 8.36 0.52
N ASP A 24 3.72 8.30 -0.46
CA ASP A 24 4.20 9.42 -1.26
C ASP A 24 3.92 9.14 -2.73
N THR A 25 2.95 9.86 -3.33
CA THR A 25 2.29 9.54 -4.61
C THR A 25 2.24 10.73 -5.56
N ASP A 26 2.21 10.50 -6.87
CA ASP A 26 2.01 11.50 -7.93
C ASP A 26 0.63 11.40 -8.61
N LEU A 27 -0.39 10.93 -7.86
CA LEU A 27 -1.76 10.77 -8.32
C LEU A 27 -2.24 11.89 -9.28
N GLY A 28 -2.47 11.49 -10.52
CA GLY A 28 -3.13 12.33 -11.51
C GLY A 28 -2.94 11.86 -12.94
N PHE A 29 -1.69 11.78 -13.41
CA PHE A 29 -1.40 11.47 -14.81
C PHE A 29 -1.79 10.03 -15.15
N ASP A 30 -1.30 9.05 -14.40
CA ASP A 30 -1.69 7.64 -14.48
C ASP A 30 -2.68 7.31 -13.35
N VAL A 31 -3.40 6.19 -13.53
CA VAL A 31 -4.47 5.76 -12.63
C VAL A 31 -4.03 4.66 -11.67
N ASP A 32 -2.83 4.10 -11.84
CA ASP A 32 -2.30 3.10 -10.92
C ASP A 32 -2.11 3.64 -9.50
N ASP A 33 -1.77 4.93 -9.30
CA ASP A 33 -1.82 5.58 -7.98
C ASP A 33 -3.18 5.44 -7.29
N ALA A 34 -4.28 5.69 -8.03
CA ALA A 34 -5.62 5.59 -7.49
C ALA A 34 -5.95 4.14 -7.06
N GLY A 35 -5.45 3.16 -7.82
CA GLY A 35 -5.52 1.75 -7.46
C GLY A 35 -4.65 1.41 -6.27
N ALA A 36 -3.47 2.01 -6.16
CA ALA A 36 -2.52 1.80 -5.06
C ALA A 36 -3.08 2.32 -3.74
N LEU A 37 -3.67 3.52 -3.73
CA LEU A 37 -4.40 4.04 -2.57
C LEU A 37 -5.58 3.15 -2.19
N ALA A 38 -6.30 2.58 -3.16
CA ALA A 38 -7.36 1.60 -2.89
C ALA A 38 -6.84 0.37 -2.16
N VAL A 39 -5.71 -0.18 -2.62
CA VAL A 39 -5.04 -1.32 -1.98
C VAL A 39 -4.60 -0.95 -0.56
N ALA A 40 -3.95 0.21 -0.37
CA ALA A 40 -3.47 0.66 0.94
C ALA A 40 -4.63 0.78 1.93
N HIS A 41 -5.67 1.53 1.58
CA HIS A 41 -6.82 1.75 2.45
C HIS A 41 -7.57 0.45 2.75
N HIS A 42 -7.72 -0.45 1.77
CA HIS A 42 -8.35 -1.73 2.01
C HIS A 42 -7.55 -2.57 3.01
N LEU A 43 -6.24 -2.74 2.79
CA LEU A 43 -5.38 -3.52 3.71
C LEU A 43 -5.32 -2.89 5.12
N CYS A 44 -5.25 -1.56 5.23
CA CYS A 44 -5.28 -0.91 6.53
C CYS A 44 -6.64 -1.03 7.23
N SER A 45 -7.75 -1.03 6.48
CA SER A 45 -9.10 -1.28 7.03
C SER A 45 -9.24 -2.69 7.61
N LEU A 46 -8.50 -3.65 7.06
CA LEU A 46 -8.38 -5.02 7.58
C LEU A 46 -7.44 -5.12 8.80
N GLY A 47 -6.78 -4.03 9.18
CA GLY A 47 -5.92 -3.93 10.36
C GLY A 47 -4.47 -4.32 10.12
N PHE A 48 -4.01 -4.43 8.87
CA PHE A 48 -2.59 -4.71 8.56
C PHE A 48 -1.67 -3.50 8.75
N CYS A 49 -2.23 -2.29 8.60
CA CYS A 49 -1.49 -1.05 8.68
C CYS A 49 -2.32 0.07 9.29
N ASP A 50 -1.64 1.10 9.77
CA ASP A 50 -2.19 2.41 10.07
C ASP A 50 -1.52 3.41 9.11
N ILE A 51 -2.31 4.09 8.28
CA ILE A 51 -1.78 5.14 7.39
C ILE A 51 -1.56 6.39 8.23
N ILE A 52 -0.30 6.73 8.48
CA ILE A 52 0.08 7.89 9.30
C ILE A 52 0.22 9.16 8.46
N GLY A 53 0.42 9.03 7.14
CA GLY A 53 0.43 10.15 6.23
C GLY A 53 0.29 9.77 4.76
N GLU A 54 -0.30 10.68 4.00
CA GLU A 54 -0.41 10.63 2.53
C GLU A 54 0.00 11.98 1.96
N VAL A 55 0.96 11.98 1.06
CA VAL A 55 1.48 13.19 0.45
C VAL A 55 1.56 13.08 -1.06
N HIS A 56 1.34 14.20 -1.74
CA HIS A 56 1.46 14.31 -3.18
C HIS A 56 2.81 14.94 -3.57
N ASN A 57 3.56 14.36 -4.53
CA ASN A 57 4.97 14.75 -4.82
C ASN A 57 5.22 15.46 -6.15
N THR A 58 4.18 15.93 -6.84
CA THR A 58 4.37 16.91 -7.92
C THR A 58 3.63 18.20 -7.62
N GLY A 59 4.01 19.27 -8.33
CA GLY A 59 3.37 20.58 -8.27
C GLY A 59 1.99 20.62 -8.93
N PHE A 60 1.38 19.47 -9.21
CA PHE A 60 0.00 19.38 -9.66
C PHE A 60 -0.95 19.90 -8.59
N VAL A 61 -1.63 21.00 -8.89
CA VAL A 61 -2.41 21.76 -7.92
C VAL A 61 -3.51 20.90 -7.31
N LYS A 62 -4.14 20.01 -8.10
CA LYS A 62 -5.29 19.20 -7.68
C LYS A 62 -4.94 17.80 -7.17
N GLY A 63 -3.68 17.36 -7.30
CA GLY A 63 -3.28 15.97 -7.04
C GLY A 63 -3.68 15.51 -5.64
N ILE A 64 -3.34 16.31 -4.62
CA ILE A 64 -3.70 16.01 -3.22
C ILE A 64 -5.21 16.01 -2.95
N GLY A 65 -5.99 16.74 -3.75
CA GLY A 65 -7.46 16.69 -3.69
C GLY A 65 -7.99 15.32 -4.12
N GLY A 66 -7.41 14.74 -5.17
CA GLY A 66 -7.71 13.36 -5.60
C GLY A 66 -7.36 12.32 -4.53
N VAL A 67 -6.20 12.46 -3.90
CA VAL A 67 -5.76 11.63 -2.76
C VAL A 67 -6.78 11.71 -1.61
N ASP A 68 -7.20 12.91 -1.19
CA ASP A 68 -8.16 13.05 -0.09
C ASP A 68 -9.56 12.52 -0.42
N ILE A 69 -10.02 12.69 -1.68
CA ILE A 69 -11.28 12.13 -2.16
C ILE A 69 -11.28 10.61 -2.03
N ILE A 70 -10.20 9.96 -2.45
CA ILE A 70 -10.04 8.52 -2.33
C ILE A 70 -10.06 8.14 -0.85
N ALA A 71 -9.22 8.74 -0.01
CA ALA A 71 -9.16 8.41 1.41
C ALA A 71 -10.51 8.56 2.14
N LYS A 72 -11.27 9.63 1.85
CA LYS A 72 -12.61 9.83 2.39
C LYS A 72 -13.60 8.74 1.98
N HIS A 73 -13.49 8.22 0.77
CA HIS A 73 -14.31 7.09 0.32
C HIS A 73 -14.06 5.82 1.13
N TYR A 74 -12.86 5.65 1.69
CA TYR A 74 -12.50 4.59 2.63
C TYR A 74 -12.67 4.98 4.11
N ASN A 75 -13.36 6.09 4.41
CA ASN A 75 -13.51 6.66 5.75
C ASN A 75 -12.19 6.99 6.47
N GLN A 76 -11.09 7.14 5.72
CA GLN A 76 -9.80 7.43 6.30
C GLN A 76 -9.57 8.94 6.41
N THR A 77 -9.73 9.47 7.62
CA THR A 77 -9.66 10.91 7.91
C THR A 77 -8.59 11.29 8.93
N SER A 78 -7.99 10.31 9.60
CA SER A 78 -7.00 10.54 10.65
C SER A 78 -5.60 10.22 10.17
N ARG A 79 -5.04 11.10 9.34
CA ARG A 79 -3.67 11.01 8.81
C ARG A 79 -3.11 12.41 8.52
N GLU A 80 -1.79 12.53 8.50
CA GLU A 80 -1.18 13.75 7.97
C GLU A 80 -1.35 13.80 6.45
N ILE A 81 -1.81 14.93 5.95
CA ILE A 81 -1.95 15.18 4.52
C ILE A 81 -1.05 16.34 4.14
N GLY A 82 -0.37 16.26 3.00
CA GLY A 82 0.51 17.32 2.53
C GLY A 82 0.82 17.24 1.04
N ALA A 83 1.39 18.30 0.49
CA ALA A 83 1.66 18.36 -0.95
C ALA A 83 2.99 19.07 -1.24
N TYR A 84 3.62 18.66 -2.34
CA TYR A 84 4.70 19.38 -2.97
C TYR A 84 4.16 20.66 -3.62
N THR A 85 4.83 21.78 -3.36
CA THR A 85 4.44 23.11 -3.89
C THR A 85 5.54 23.73 -4.75
N GLY A 86 6.56 22.94 -5.11
CA GLY A 86 7.64 23.40 -5.99
C GLY A 86 7.24 23.38 -7.48
N PRO A 87 8.14 23.83 -8.36
CA PRO A 87 7.81 24.08 -9.76
C PRO A 87 7.72 22.82 -10.63
N TRP A 88 8.33 21.69 -10.24
CA TRP A 88 8.18 20.42 -10.96
C TRP A 88 6.70 20.03 -11.09
N GLY A 89 6.23 19.71 -12.30
CA GLY A 89 4.80 19.40 -12.55
C GLY A 89 3.85 20.61 -12.44
N GLY A 90 4.37 21.82 -12.17
CA GLY A 90 3.56 23.01 -11.87
C GLY A 90 3.14 23.85 -13.10
N SER A 91 3.77 23.64 -14.26
CA SER A 91 3.48 24.40 -15.49
C SER A 91 2.06 24.17 -16.01
N SER A 92 1.47 25.11 -16.77
CA SER A 92 0.11 24.94 -17.30
C SER A 92 -0.05 23.67 -18.16
N ASP A 93 0.94 23.32 -18.96
CA ASP A 93 0.91 22.09 -19.78
C ASP A 93 0.99 20.84 -18.89
N ALA A 94 1.82 20.87 -17.85
CA ALA A 94 1.93 19.79 -16.87
C ALA A 94 0.65 19.60 -16.06
N GLN A 95 -0.01 20.67 -15.64
CA GLN A 95 -1.31 20.60 -14.96
C GLN A 95 -2.34 19.89 -15.86
N ASN A 96 -2.37 20.22 -17.16
CA ASN A 96 -3.28 19.59 -18.11
C ASN A 96 -2.95 18.12 -18.36
N ALA A 97 -1.67 17.75 -18.41
CA ALA A 97 -1.22 16.38 -18.62
C ALA A 97 -1.54 15.47 -17.42
N GLN A 98 -1.52 16.02 -16.20
CA GLN A 98 -1.83 15.30 -14.96
C GLN A 98 -3.33 15.26 -14.63
N ASP A 99 -4.15 16.13 -15.20
CA ASP A 99 -5.59 16.19 -14.89
C ASP A 99 -6.41 15.17 -15.72
N SER A 100 -5.99 13.90 -15.71
CA SER A 100 -6.63 12.82 -16.48
C SER A 100 -8.01 12.46 -15.94
N TYR A 101 -8.17 12.45 -14.61
CA TYR A 101 -9.41 12.11 -13.92
C TYR A 101 -9.69 12.94 -12.66
N THR A 102 -8.70 13.66 -12.12
CA THR A 102 -8.81 14.37 -10.84
C THR A 102 -9.91 15.44 -10.82
N SER A 103 -10.04 16.24 -11.88
CA SER A 103 -11.16 17.19 -12.04
C SER A 103 -12.53 16.52 -12.03
N MET A 104 -12.65 15.33 -12.64
CA MET A 104 -13.89 14.56 -12.63
C MET A 104 -14.20 14.07 -11.22
N LEU A 105 -13.19 13.60 -10.49
CA LEU A 105 -13.34 13.20 -9.10
C LEU A 105 -13.79 14.38 -8.22
N GLU A 106 -13.14 15.54 -8.32
CA GLU A 106 -13.50 16.74 -7.56
C GLU A 106 -14.95 17.18 -7.78
N GLN A 107 -15.45 17.05 -9.02
CA GLN A 107 -16.83 17.39 -9.37
C GLN A 107 -17.85 16.37 -8.86
N THR A 108 -17.43 15.12 -8.65
CA THR A 108 -18.32 13.99 -8.36
C THR A 108 -18.36 13.67 -6.86
N TYR A 109 -17.24 13.83 -6.16
CA TYR A 109 -17.05 13.40 -4.78
C TYR A 109 -16.76 14.59 -3.86
N PRO A 110 -17.47 14.72 -2.72
CA PRO A 110 -17.28 15.85 -1.82
C PRO A 110 -15.94 15.76 -1.09
N SER A 111 -15.16 16.85 -1.16
CA SER A 111 -13.98 17.05 -0.34
C SER A 111 -13.78 18.52 0.02
N ASP A 112 -13.22 18.75 1.21
CA ASP A 112 -12.78 20.06 1.70
C ASP A 112 -11.35 20.37 1.24
N VAL A 113 -10.55 19.33 0.92
CA VAL A 113 -9.22 19.46 0.32
C VAL A 113 -9.39 19.35 -1.19
N LYS A 114 -9.02 20.41 -1.89
CA LYS A 114 -9.12 20.49 -3.36
C LYS A 114 -7.78 20.77 -3.98
N THR A 115 -6.97 21.60 -3.34
CA THR A 115 -5.66 21.97 -3.84
C THR A 115 -4.57 21.79 -2.80
N PHE A 116 -3.32 21.83 -3.27
CA PHE A 116 -2.14 21.86 -2.41
C PHE A 116 -2.10 23.04 -1.40
N ASP A 117 -2.89 24.09 -1.60
CA ASP A 117 -2.97 25.27 -0.71
C ASP A 117 -3.87 25.00 0.50
N ASP A 118 -4.73 23.98 0.41
CA ASP A 118 -5.64 23.57 1.49
C ASP A 118 -4.93 22.71 2.54
N VAL A 119 -3.68 22.30 2.30
CA VAL A 119 -2.90 21.39 3.14
C VAL A 119 -1.53 21.99 3.47
N GLN A 120 -0.81 21.34 4.39
CA GLN A 120 0.58 21.71 4.70
C GLN A 120 1.54 21.22 3.61
N SER A 121 2.79 21.71 3.64
CA SER A 121 3.84 21.19 2.76
C SER A 121 4.08 19.69 2.98
N GLY A 122 4.54 18.97 1.96
CA GLY A 122 4.98 17.58 2.10
C GLY A 122 5.99 17.40 3.24
N VAL A 123 6.96 18.32 3.36
CA VAL A 123 7.95 18.33 4.44
C VAL A 123 7.31 18.42 5.84
N ASP A 124 6.31 19.29 6.02
CA ASP A 124 5.64 19.45 7.31
C ASP A 124 4.74 18.25 7.65
N ALA A 125 4.08 17.65 6.65
CA ALA A 125 3.31 16.43 6.83
C ALA A 125 4.22 15.26 7.27
N TYR A 126 5.35 15.05 6.59
CA TYR A 126 6.36 14.08 7.00
C TYR A 126 6.88 14.37 8.41
N ARG A 127 7.22 15.64 8.72
CA ARG A 127 7.72 16.02 10.05
C ARG A 127 6.74 15.66 11.15
N LYS A 128 5.45 15.89 10.96
CA LYS A 128 4.41 15.55 11.94
C LYS A 128 4.21 14.04 12.05
N ALA A 129 4.06 13.35 10.93
CA ALA A 129 3.85 11.90 10.90
C ALA A 129 5.02 11.16 11.56
N LEU A 130 6.26 11.46 11.16
CA LEU A 130 7.46 10.87 11.74
C LEU A 130 7.67 11.29 13.20
N GLY A 131 7.35 12.53 13.55
CA GLY A 131 7.48 13.05 14.92
C GLY A 131 6.60 12.32 15.94
N ALA A 132 5.47 11.75 15.50
CA ALA A 132 4.56 10.97 16.33
C ALA A 132 4.87 9.46 16.35
N ALA A 133 5.69 8.97 15.41
CA ALA A 133 5.98 7.55 15.27
C ALA A 133 7.08 7.07 16.24
N ASP A 134 7.08 5.77 16.51
CA ASP A 134 8.17 5.10 17.22
C ASP A 134 9.43 5.01 16.36
N ASP A 135 10.59 4.88 17.00
CA ASP A 135 11.85 4.73 16.27
C ASP A 135 11.86 3.45 15.44
N LYS A 136 12.39 3.55 14.22
CA LYS A 136 12.52 2.43 13.26
C LYS A 136 11.23 1.65 13.05
N SER A 137 10.10 2.36 12.98
CA SER A 137 8.77 1.77 12.85
C SER A 137 8.06 2.09 11.54
N VAL A 138 8.42 3.20 10.89
CA VAL A 138 7.71 3.71 9.70
C VAL A 138 8.21 3.02 8.43
N THR A 139 7.26 2.55 7.61
CA THR A 139 7.50 2.09 6.25
C THR A 139 6.96 3.15 5.28
N ILE A 140 7.79 3.58 4.32
CA ILE A 140 7.39 4.51 3.27
C ILE A 140 7.12 3.74 1.98
N ALA A 141 5.95 3.96 1.38
CA ALA A 141 5.68 3.59 -0.01
C ALA A 141 5.83 4.82 -0.90
N SER A 142 6.91 4.86 -1.68
CA SER A 142 7.19 5.92 -2.65
C SER A 142 6.77 5.42 -4.03
N ILE A 143 5.63 5.90 -4.49
CA ILE A 143 4.94 5.46 -5.70
C ILE A 143 4.77 6.66 -6.64
N GLY A 144 5.90 7.27 -7.02
CA GLY A 144 5.92 8.50 -7.79
C GLY A 144 7.25 9.22 -7.67
N GLU A 145 7.22 10.54 -7.84
CA GLU A 145 8.42 11.37 -7.88
C GLU A 145 9.10 11.58 -6.52
N LEU A 146 10.42 11.82 -6.56
CA LEU A 146 11.25 11.90 -5.35
C LEU A 146 11.47 13.32 -4.82
N THR A 147 10.70 14.31 -5.30
CA THR A 147 10.85 15.72 -4.90
C THR A 147 10.56 15.95 -3.41
N ASN A 148 9.47 15.37 -2.88
CA ASN A 148 9.13 15.43 -1.46
C ASN A 148 10.22 14.79 -0.63
N LEU A 149 10.64 13.57 -0.96
CA LEU A 149 11.67 12.84 -0.22
C LEU A 149 13.01 13.58 -0.20
N ARG A 150 13.43 14.17 -1.33
CA ARG A 150 14.62 15.04 -1.41
C ARG A 150 14.53 16.19 -0.41
N ASP A 151 13.41 16.89 -0.39
CA ASP A 151 13.20 18.05 0.48
C ASP A 151 13.09 17.65 1.96
N VAL A 152 12.40 16.54 2.25
CA VAL A 152 12.25 15.95 3.58
C VAL A 152 13.61 15.55 4.15
N ILE A 153 14.39 14.78 3.42
CA ILE A 153 15.71 14.33 3.85
C ILE A 153 16.65 15.51 4.10
N SER A 154 16.56 16.54 3.27
CA SER A 154 17.35 17.77 3.45
C SER A 154 16.92 18.56 4.68
N ALA A 155 15.61 18.63 4.96
CA ALA A 155 15.05 19.44 6.03
C ALA A 155 15.04 18.75 7.41
N ILE A 156 14.93 17.41 7.45
CA ILE A 156 14.77 16.61 8.69
C ILE A 156 15.57 15.29 8.69
N PRO A 157 16.87 15.29 8.37
CA PRO A 157 17.65 14.04 8.22
C PRO A 157 17.70 13.19 9.49
N ASP A 158 17.83 13.82 10.66
CA ASP A 158 17.90 13.10 11.95
C ASP A 158 16.56 12.45 12.31
N LEU A 159 15.45 13.16 12.09
CA LEU A 159 14.12 12.62 12.35
C LEU A 159 13.82 11.48 11.37
N PHE A 160 14.07 11.71 10.07
CA PHE A 160 13.90 10.69 9.03
C PHE A 160 14.68 9.42 9.37
N SER A 161 15.98 9.55 9.64
CA SER A 161 16.83 8.41 9.96
C SER A 161 16.44 7.68 11.25
N SER A 162 15.95 8.38 12.28
CA SER A 162 15.52 7.76 13.53
C SER A 162 14.21 6.97 13.40
N LYS A 163 13.28 7.41 12.55
CA LYS A 163 11.91 6.89 12.49
C LYS A 163 11.68 5.87 11.38
N VAL A 164 12.29 6.09 10.22
CA VAL A 164 12.08 5.24 9.04
C VAL A 164 12.84 3.92 9.21
N LYS A 165 12.11 2.82 9.01
CA LYS A 165 12.58 1.44 8.99
C LYS A 165 13.02 1.05 7.58
N ASP A 166 12.16 1.36 6.61
CA ASP A 166 12.34 1.01 5.22
C ASP A 166 11.51 1.88 4.29
N ILE A 167 11.93 1.87 3.03
CA ILE A 167 11.26 2.52 1.92
C ILE A 167 11.16 1.53 0.75
N ILE A 168 9.98 1.48 0.15
CA ILE A 168 9.67 0.71 -1.04
C ILE A 168 9.41 1.71 -2.15
N TYR A 169 10.23 1.65 -3.19
CA TYR A 169 10.07 2.43 -4.40
C TYR A 169 9.30 1.62 -5.43
N MET A 170 8.25 2.19 -6.00
CA MET A 170 7.92 1.87 -7.38
C MET A 170 9.05 2.45 -8.23
N ASP A 171 9.77 1.59 -8.93
CA ASP A 171 10.96 1.99 -9.66
C ASP A 171 10.90 1.57 -11.14
N GLY A 172 10.46 0.33 -11.42
CA GLY A 172 10.33 -0.16 -12.78
C GLY A 172 11.64 -0.44 -13.51
N GLY A 173 12.79 -0.01 -12.99
CA GLY A 173 14.12 -0.15 -13.60
C GLY A 173 14.34 0.78 -14.80
N TYR A 174 13.44 1.74 -14.95
CA TYR A 174 13.44 2.88 -15.86
C TYR A 174 12.54 3.90 -15.15
N ASN A 175 12.92 5.17 -15.07
CA ASN A 175 12.11 6.23 -14.45
C ASN A 175 12.27 6.43 -12.93
N PHE A 176 13.47 6.23 -12.37
CA PHE A 176 13.66 6.53 -10.96
C PHE A 176 13.67 8.04 -10.69
N GLY A 177 12.55 8.54 -10.17
CA GLY A 177 12.24 9.97 -10.14
C GLY A 177 12.14 10.56 -11.55
N CYS A 178 12.59 11.80 -11.72
CA CYS A 178 12.41 12.54 -12.96
C CYS A 178 13.24 12.07 -14.17
N GLY A 179 13.93 10.94 -14.04
CA GLY A 179 14.58 10.25 -15.15
C GLY A 179 13.62 9.82 -16.26
N ASP A 180 12.31 9.73 -15.98
CA ASP A 180 11.30 9.54 -17.03
C ASP A 180 11.31 10.70 -18.03
N SER A 181 11.49 11.93 -17.57
CA SER A 181 11.49 13.12 -18.41
C SER A 181 12.85 13.43 -19.04
N ALA A 182 13.95 12.96 -18.44
CA ALA A 182 15.31 13.13 -18.95
C ALA A 182 15.65 12.07 -20.02
N GLY A 183 15.26 12.32 -21.27
CA GLY A 183 15.71 11.52 -22.42
C GLY A 183 14.73 10.45 -22.91
N SER A 184 13.53 10.36 -22.34
CA SER A 184 12.44 9.65 -23.00
C SER A 184 11.81 10.55 -24.09
N GLU A 185 11.51 9.98 -25.24
CA GLU A 185 10.59 10.61 -26.21
C GLU A 185 9.14 10.66 -25.68
N TRP A 186 8.88 10.24 -24.43
CA TRP A 186 7.58 9.83 -23.90
C TRP A 186 7.06 10.65 -22.71
N SER A 187 7.90 11.34 -21.94
CA SER A 187 7.50 12.15 -20.76
C SER A 187 7.91 13.64 -20.76
N PRO A 188 7.98 14.36 -21.91
CA PRO A 188 8.21 15.82 -21.92
C PRO A 188 7.05 16.65 -21.35
N TRP A 189 5.99 16.00 -20.84
CA TRP A 189 4.71 16.64 -20.56
C TRP A 189 4.58 17.23 -19.14
N LEU A 190 5.46 16.87 -18.20
CA LEU A 190 5.45 17.41 -16.81
C LEU A 190 6.24 18.72 -16.64
N GLY A 191 6.87 19.21 -17.71
CA GLY A 191 7.57 20.50 -17.75
C GLY A 191 9.09 20.39 -17.59
N SER A 192 9.72 21.46 -17.09
CA SER A 192 11.18 21.53 -16.95
C SER A 192 11.68 20.60 -15.85
N THR A 193 12.65 19.73 -16.16
CA THR A 193 13.28 18.81 -15.20
C THR A 193 14.27 19.48 -14.26
N GLU A 194 14.62 20.76 -14.47
CA GLU A 194 15.65 21.47 -13.71
C GLU A 194 15.45 21.42 -12.18
N ASP A 195 14.20 21.42 -11.74
CA ASP A 195 13.85 21.34 -10.31
C ASP A 195 13.92 19.93 -9.74
N CYS A 196 13.77 18.90 -10.56
CA CYS A 196 13.65 17.53 -10.10
C CYS A 196 14.88 16.66 -10.38
N ASP A 197 15.66 16.99 -11.41
CA ASP A 197 16.91 16.31 -11.70
C ASP A 197 17.80 16.26 -10.44
N GLY A 198 18.40 15.10 -10.19
CA GLY A 198 19.22 14.81 -9.02
C GLY A 198 18.44 14.45 -7.76
N ALA A 199 17.11 14.59 -7.71
CA ALA A 199 16.32 14.21 -6.54
C ALA A 199 16.53 12.73 -6.17
N ALA A 200 16.47 11.84 -7.16
CA ALA A 200 16.66 10.41 -6.99
C ALA A 200 18.05 10.04 -6.44
N GLN A 201 19.09 10.63 -7.03
CA GLN A 201 20.47 10.51 -6.55
C GLN A 201 20.60 10.98 -5.09
N ILE A 202 20.08 12.16 -4.78
CA ILE A 202 20.15 12.73 -3.42
C ILE A 202 19.47 11.79 -2.41
N VAL A 203 18.26 11.30 -2.72
CA VAL A 203 17.49 10.43 -1.82
C VAL A 203 18.25 9.12 -1.55
N VAL A 204 18.69 8.42 -2.60
CA VAL A 204 19.36 7.12 -2.46
C VAL A 204 20.72 7.26 -1.77
N ASP A 205 21.52 8.25 -2.14
CA ASP A 205 22.83 8.47 -1.51
C ASP A 205 22.69 8.86 -0.04
N ALA A 206 21.74 9.73 0.29
CA ALA A 206 21.52 10.17 1.66
C ALA A 206 21.03 9.04 2.55
N ILE A 207 20.05 8.24 2.10
CA ILE A 207 19.54 7.08 2.86
C ILE A 207 20.65 6.03 3.06
N THR A 208 21.44 5.78 2.02
CA THR A 208 22.61 4.89 2.10
C THR A 208 23.63 5.39 3.13
N ALA A 209 23.91 6.69 3.14
CA ALA A 209 24.83 7.31 4.10
C ALA A 209 24.30 7.31 5.55
N MET A 210 22.97 7.45 5.75
CA MET A 210 22.35 7.36 7.08
C MET A 210 22.52 5.96 7.70
N GLY A 211 22.43 4.92 6.88
CA GLY A 211 22.52 3.53 7.31
C GLY A 211 21.31 3.06 8.13
N GLY A 212 21.08 1.73 8.13
CA GLY A 212 20.02 1.13 8.94
C GLY A 212 18.59 1.49 8.50
N ILE A 213 18.42 1.91 7.24
CA ILE A 213 17.14 1.99 6.54
C ILE A 213 17.25 1.05 5.34
N LYS A 214 16.27 0.17 5.17
CA LYS A 214 16.23 -0.71 4.00
C LYS A 214 15.60 0.02 2.80
N GLN A 215 16.25 -0.07 1.65
CA GLN A 215 15.74 0.45 0.38
C GLN A 215 15.36 -0.73 -0.52
N VAL A 216 14.11 -0.77 -0.95
CA VAL A 216 13.57 -1.84 -1.82
C VAL A 216 13.09 -1.23 -3.13
N PHE A 217 13.67 -1.65 -4.23
CA PHE A 217 13.37 -1.18 -5.58
C PHE A 217 12.48 -2.22 -6.27
N SER A 218 11.20 -1.89 -6.47
CA SER A 218 10.24 -2.77 -7.15
C SER A 218 10.26 -2.55 -8.66
N LEU A 219 10.65 -3.61 -9.36
CA LEU A 219 10.80 -3.62 -10.82
C LEU A 219 9.62 -4.34 -11.51
N ASN A 220 8.49 -4.47 -10.81
CA ASN A 220 7.36 -5.29 -11.19
C ASN A 220 6.12 -4.44 -11.44
N GLY A 221 5.36 -4.77 -12.49
CA GLY A 221 4.05 -4.14 -12.73
C GLY A 221 3.66 -4.07 -14.21
N GLY A 222 4.65 -3.96 -15.10
CA GLY A 222 4.43 -3.71 -16.53
C GLY A 222 3.55 -4.72 -17.27
N ASP A 223 3.45 -5.94 -16.76
CA ASP A 223 2.64 -7.02 -17.32
C ASP A 223 1.62 -7.63 -16.35
N ILE A 224 1.34 -6.94 -15.24
CA ILE A 224 0.29 -7.28 -14.28
C ILE A 224 -0.79 -6.22 -14.41
N TYR A 225 -1.89 -6.57 -15.09
CA TYR A 225 -2.95 -5.62 -15.45
C TYR A 225 -4.19 -5.79 -14.58
N THR A 226 -4.57 -4.74 -13.86
CA THR A 226 -5.73 -4.72 -12.95
C THR A 226 -6.78 -3.69 -13.38
N GLY A 227 -7.98 -3.79 -12.80
CA GLY A 227 -9.10 -2.86 -13.00
C GLY A 227 -10.09 -3.28 -14.09
N SER A 228 -9.80 -4.31 -14.90
CA SER A 228 -10.71 -4.76 -15.97
C SER A 228 -12.07 -5.22 -15.42
N ARG A 229 -12.08 -5.81 -14.22
CA ARG A 229 -13.29 -6.31 -13.54
C ARG A 229 -14.24 -5.20 -13.08
N PHE A 230 -13.82 -3.93 -13.07
CA PHE A 230 -14.75 -2.82 -12.84
C PHE A 230 -15.85 -2.75 -13.91
N ASN A 231 -15.58 -3.26 -15.12
CA ASN A 231 -16.54 -3.33 -16.21
C ASN A 231 -17.62 -4.39 -15.98
N ASP A 232 -17.32 -5.42 -15.20
CA ASP A 232 -18.25 -6.51 -14.85
C ASP A 232 -19.08 -6.16 -13.60
N GLY A 233 -19.03 -4.90 -13.16
CA GLY A 233 -19.85 -4.39 -12.06
C GLY A 233 -19.18 -4.46 -10.69
N CYS A 234 -17.96 -5.00 -10.56
CA CYS A 234 -17.24 -4.98 -9.29
C CYS A 234 -16.77 -3.56 -8.91
N GLY A 235 -16.44 -3.36 -7.62
CA GLY A 235 -15.94 -2.09 -7.08
C GLY A 235 -16.94 -0.92 -7.14
N ASN A 236 -16.63 0.16 -6.42
CA ASN A 236 -17.41 1.40 -6.49
C ASN A 236 -16.58 2.64 -6.12
N GLY A 237 -17.08 3.81 -6.50
CA GLY A 237 -16.57 5.10 -6.05
C GLY A 237 -15.41 5.67 -6.88
N PRO A 238 -14.61 6.58 -6.30
CA PRO A 238 -13.68 7.41 -7.05
C PRO A 238 -12.61 6.60 -7.77
N VAL A 239 -12.13 5.50 -7.19
CA VAL A 239 -11.12 4.64 -7.82
C VAL A 239 -11.67 3.98 -9.08
N LYS A 240 -12.87 3.41 -9.00
CA LYS A 240 -13.55 2.82 -10.16
C LYS A 240 -13.78 3.86 -11.26
N ASP A 241 -14.28 5.03 -10.88
CA ASP A 241 -14.58 6.10 -11.83
C ASP A 241 -13.30 6.65 -12.48
N ALA A 242 -12.21 6.77 -11.72
CA ALA A 242 -10.89 7.12 -12.23
C ALA A 242 -10.41 6.09 -13.26
N TYR A 243 -10.44 4.80 -12.92
CA TYR A 243 -10.06 3.72 -13.84
C TYR A 243 -10.90 3.75 -15.12
N GLN A 244 -12.22 3.85 -15.00
CA GLN A 244 -13.11 3.88 -16.16
C GLN A 244 -12.85 5.09 -17.06
N LYS A 245 -12.59 6.26 -16.45
CA LYS A 245 -12.23 7.49 -17.17
C LYS A 245 -10.89 7.39 -17.88
N TYR A 246 -9.85 6.93 -17.18
CA TYR A 246 -8.48 6.89 -17.69
C TYR A 246 -8.27 5.80 -18.75
N THR A 247 -8.68 4.58 -18.41
CA THR A 247 -8.45 3.40 -19.27
C THR A 247 -9.49 3.26 -20.39
N ASN A 248 -10.52 4.12 -20.40
CA ASN A 248 -11.71 3.98 -21.24
C ASN A 248 -12.31 2.57 -21.10
N HIS A 249 -12.65 2.19 -19.86
CA HIS A 249 -13.18 0.87 -19.51
C HIS A 249 -12.23 -0.30 -19.82
N GLY A 250 -10.94 -0.15 -19.54
CA GLY A 250 -9.90 -1.17 -19.72
C GLY A 250 -9.24 -1.60 -18.41
N SER A 251 -7.96 -1.99 -18.51
CA SER A 251 -7.08 -2.28 -17.37
C SER A 251 -5.79 -1.46 -17.48
N ARG A 252 -5.03 -1.39 -16.38
CA ARG A 252 -3.74 -0.70 -16.32
C ARG A 252 -2.66 -1.60 -15.68
N PRO A 253 -1.39 -1.52 -16.10
CA PRO A 253 -0.26 -2.07 -15.35
C PRO A 253 -0.30 -1.65 -13.88
N SER A 254 0.20 -2.50 -12.99
CA SER A 254 -0.05 -2.38 -11.55
C SER A 254 1.23 -2.12 -10.76
N TRP A 255 2.02 -1.14 -11.17
CA TRP A 255 3.32 -0.85 -10.56
C TRP A 255 3.17 -0.38 -9.11
N ASP A 256 2.38 0.67 -8.89
CA ASP A 256 2.19 1.26 -7.56
C ASP A 256 1.43 0.34 -6.61
N LEU A 257 0.44 -0.39 -7.14
CA LEU A 257 -0.34 -1.35 -6.37
C LEU A 257 0.57 -2.42 -5.75
N ILE A 258 1.56 -2.89 -6.52
CA ILE A 258 2.53 -3.89 -6.06
C ILE A 258 3.43 -3.28 -4.99
N ALA A 259 3.94 -2.06 -5.19
CA ALA A 259 4.80 -1.38 -4.22
C ALA A 259 4.08 -1.17 -2.88
N ILE A 260 2.82 -0.69 -2.91
CA ILE A 260 1.98 -0.55 -1.71
C ILE A 260 1.72 -1.91 -1.04
N TYR A 261 1.36 -2.93 -1.82
CA TYR A 261 1.08 -4.25 -1.27
C TYR A 261 2.31 -4.80 -0.54
N MET A 262 3.51 -4.66 -1.12
CA MET A 262 4.76 -5.08 -0.49
C MET A 262 5.11 -4.23 0.75
N ALA A 263 4.81 -2.94 0.74
CA ALA A 263 5.03 -2.07 1.90
C ALA A 263 4.18 -2.49 3.11
N VAL A 264 2.97 -3.02 2.87
CA VAL A 264 2.06 -3.47 3.94
C VAL A 264 2.27 -4.93 4.31
N MET A 265 2.32 -5.83 3.32
CA MET A 265 2.33 -7.28 3.52
C MET A 265 3.73 -7.89 3.57
N GLY A 266 4.76 -7.10 3.29
CA GLY A 266 6.16 -7.50 3.29
C GLY A 266 6.70 -7.87 1.90
N TYR A 267 8.02 -7.78 1.76
CA TYR A 267 8.72 -7.87 0.47
C TYR A 267 8.84 -9.29 -0.12
N GLU A 268 8.43 -10.32 0.63
CA GLU A 268 8.33 -11.72 0.18
C GLU A 268 6.89 -12.12 -0.20
N SER A 269 5.96 -11.16 -0.12
CA SER A 269 4.57 -11.36 -0.55
C SER A 269 4.45 -11.40 -2.08
N LEU A 270 3.27 -11.70 -2.62
CA LEU A 270 3.05 -11.75 -4.09
C LEU A 270 4.03 -12.69 -4.84
N TYR A 271 4.50 -13.76 -4.19
CA TYR A 271 5.45 -14.72 -4.77
C TYR A 271 6.78 -14.05 -5.20
N SER A 272 7.21 -13.05 -4.45
CA SER A 272 8.44 -12.32 -4.76
C SER A 272 9.68 -12.93 -4.14
N SER A 273 10.82 -12.53 -4.68
CA SER A 273 12.16 -12.77 -4.13
C SER A 273 12.97 -11.48 -4.16
N MET A 274 13.91 -11.35 -3.23
CA MET A 274 14.81 -10.19 -3.14
C MET A 274 16.25 -10.56 -3.47
N ASN A 275 16.93 -9.67 -4.18
CA ASN A 275 18.36 -9.71 -4.41
C ASN A 275 19.03 -8.51 -3.75
N GLU A 276 20.02 -8.74 -2.90
CA GLU A 276 20.82 -7.66 -2.32
C GLU A 276 21.77 -7.06 -3.39
N VAL A 277 21.77 -5.74 -3.49
CA VAL A 277 22.46 -4.98 -4.53
C VAL A 277 23.10 -3.73 -3.96
N SER A 278 24.07 -3.15 -4.65
CA SER A 278 24.40 -1.73 -4.52
C SER A 278 23.72 -1.01 -5.67
N VAL A 279 22.98 0.06 -5.37
CA VAL A 279 22.33 0.90 -6.37
C VAL A 279 23.08 2.23 -6.46
N ALA A 280 23.45 2.62 -7.67
CA ALA A 280 23.96 3.95 -7.97
C ALA A 280 22.99 4.63 -8.92
N VAL A 281 22.61 5.86 -8.59
CA VAL A 281 21.70 6.68 -9.40
C VAL A 281 22.44 7.92 -9.84
N ASP A 282 22.39 8.26 -11.13
CA ASP A 282 23.00 9.48 -11.64
C ASP A 282 22.08 10.70 -11.51
N TYR A 283 22.60 11.87 -11.91
CA TYR A 283 21.85 13.13 -11.85
C TYR A 283 20.53 13.10 -12.64
N TYR A 284 20.45 12.27 -13.68
CA TYR A 284 19.28 12.15 -14.54
C TYR A 284 18.38 10.97 -14.14
N GLY A 285 18.60 10.35 -12.97
CA GLY A 285 17.81 9.22 -12.51
C GLY A 285 18.16 7.89 -13.21
N SER A 286 19.26 7.82 -13.97
CA SER A 286 19.72 6.55 -14.54
C SER A 286 20.33 5.68 -13.45
N GLU A 287 19.82 4.46 -13.33
CA GLU A 287 20.22 3.53 -12.29
C GLU A 287 21.20 2.48 -12.79
N THR A 288 22.14 2.12 -11.92
CA THR A 288 23.03 0.98 -12.10
C THR A 288 22.96 0.08 -10.88
N TYR A 289 22.57 -1.17 -11.13
CA TYR A 289 22.44 -2.20 -10.11
C TYR A 289 23.65 -3.15 -10.15
N VAL A 290 24.34 -3.29 -9.02
CA VAL A 290 25.49 -4.18 -8.88
C VAL A 290 25.21 -5.21 -7.78
N PRO A 291 25.26 -6.52 -8.06
CA PRO A 291 25.14 -7.54 -7.01
C PRO A 291 26.14 -7.28 -5.88
N SER A 292 25.66 -7.22 -4.64
CA SER A 292 26.48 -6.85 -3.49
C SER A 292 25.98 -7.53 -2.22
N SER A 293 26.72 -7.36 -1.13
CA SER A 293 26.33 -7.84 0.19
C SER A 293 26.63 -6.77 1.25
N ASN A 294 25.77 -6.68 2.28
CA ASN A 294 25.82 -5.68 3.35
C ASN A 294 25.52 -4.23 2.89
N THR A 295 24.54 -4.04 2.00
CA THR A 295 24.18 -2.73 1.42
C THR A 295 22.84 -2.17 1.88
N ASN A 296 21.98 -2.98 2.53
CA ASN A 296 20.57 -2.64 2.85
C ASN A 296 19.74 -2.19 1.62
N GLN A 297 20.22 -2.44 0.41
CA GLN A 297 19.53 -2.10 -0.84
C GLN A 297 19.17 -3.40 -1.55
N TYR A 298 17.93 -3.51 -2.02
CA TYR A 298 17.39 -4.73 -2.59
C TYR A 298 16.59 -4.44 -3.85
N GLN A 299 16.79 -5.25 -4.90
CA GLN A 299 15.81 -5.40 -5.98
C GLN A 299 14.82 -6.47 -5.60
N VAL A 300 13.53 -6.24 -5.85
CA VAL A 300 12.49 -7.25 -5.67
C VAL A 300 11.87 -7.64 -7.01
N TRP A 301 11.66 -8.95 -7.19
CA TRP A 301 11.09 -9.54 -8.41
C TRP A 301 10.00 -10.53 -8.07
N ILE A 302 8.86 -10.44 -8.76
CA ILE A 302 7.75 -11.40 -8.70
C ILE A 302 8.08 -12.58 -9.62
N ASP A 303 7.83 -13.81 -9.17
CA ASP A 303 7.88 -14.99 -10.03
C ASP A 303 6.96 -14.81 -11.23
N GLY A 304 7.56 -14.71 -12.42
CA GLY A 304 6.83 -14.45 -13.65
C GLY A 304 5.79 -15.52 -14.01
N SER A 305 5.88 -16.72 -13.44
CA SER A 305 4.85 -17.76 -13.58
C SER A 305 3.58 -17.51 -12.75
N ARG A 306 3.63 -16.58 -11.79
CA ARG A 306 2.55 -16.26 -10.84
C ARG A 306 1.84 -14.94 -11.13
N LYS A 307 2.14 -14.27 -12.25
CA LYS A 307 1.54 -12.97 -12.63
C LYS A 307 0.02 -12.99 -12.62
N GLY A 308 -0.60 -14.08 -13.10
CA GLY A 308 -2.06 -14.23 -13.08
C GLY A 308 -2.64 -14.30 -11.66
N ASP A 309 -1.95 -14.97 -10.73
CA ASP A 309 -2.35 -15.00 -9.32
C ASP A 309 -2.24 -13.62 -8.68
N VAL A 310 -1.15 -12.89 -8.97
CA VAL A 310 -0.94 -11.53 -8.47
C VAL A 310 -2.01 -10.58 -9.02
N THR A 311 -2.29 -10.62 -10.32
CA THR A 311 -3.38 -9.85 -10.94
C THR A 311 -4.69 -10.13 -10.21
N LYS A 312 -5.04 -11.40 -10.01
CA LYS A 312 -6.30 -11.75 -9.34
C LYS A 312 -6.33 -11.23 -7.90
N MET A 313 -5.24 -11.36 -7.13
CA MET A 313 -5.16 -10.85 -5.75
C MET A 313 -5.41 -9.35 -5.67
N LEU A 314 -4.77 -8.56 -6.55
CA LEU A 314 -4.95 -7.11 -6.59
C LEU A 314 -6.36 -6.73 -7.06
N ASP A 315 -6.87 -7.39 -8.09
CA ASP A 315 -8.25 -7.17 -8.56
C ASP A 315 -9.30 -7.54 -7.51
N ASP A 316 -9.09 -8.60 -6.73
CA ASP A 316 -9.99 -8.97 -5.63
C ASP A 316 -10.04 -7.86 -4.58
N ILE A 317 -8.89 -7.25 -4.27
CA ILE A 317 -8.82 -6.08 -3.38
C ILE A 317 -9.56 -4.88 -3.98
N LEU A 318 -9.27 -4.52 -5.25
CA LEU A 318 -9.94 -3.42 -5.93
C LEU A 318 -11.46 -3.61 -6.02
N CYS A 319 -11.92 -4.85 -6.24
CA CYS A 319 -13.33 -5.18 -6.29
C CYS A 319 -14.00 -5.18 -4.91
N ALA A 320 -13.27 -5.55 -3.84
CA ALA A 320 -13.74 -5.53 -2.45
C ALA A 320 -13.76 -4.11 -1.84
N ALA A 321 -13.11 -3.15 -2.51
CA ALA A 321 -12.96 -1.77 -2.09
C ALA A 321 -14.22 -0.89 -2.40
N PRO A 322 -14.60 0.05 -1.52
CA PRO A 322 -14.07 0.28 -0.18
C PRO A 322 -14.70 -0.67 0.84
N CYS A 323 -13.88 -1.11 1.79
CA CYS A 323 -14.40 -1.41 3.11
C CYS A 323 -14.71 -0.06 3.76
N ARG A 324 -15.99 0.34 3.82
CA ARG A 324 -16.39 1.60 4.46
C ARG A 324 -16.32 1.47 5.99
N GLY A 325 -15.11 1.52 6.54
CA GLY A 325 -14.81 1.42 7.97
C GLY A 325 -14.66 -0.02 8.47
N TYR A 326 -14.72 -0.21 9.79
CA TYR A 326 -14.72 -1.52 10.49
C TYR A 326 -15.88 -2.44 10.08
N ASP A 327 -16.65 -2.13 9.03
CA ASP A 327 -17.87 -2.80 8.62
C ASP A 327 -17.82 -3.28 7.17
N CYS A 328 -16.90 -4.24 6.90
CA CYS A 328 -16.89 -5.04 5.67
C CYS A 328 -18.01 -6.12 5.66
N GLY A 329 -19.20 -5.78 6.18
CA GLY A 329 -20.26 -6.73 6.48
C GLY A 329 -20.08 -7.39 7.85
N ASP A 330 -20.97 -8.34 8.14
CA ASP A 330 -21.14 -9.00 9.43
C ASP A 330 -19.93 -9.79 9.92
N TYR A 331 -18.68 -9.52 9.51
CA TYR A 331 -17.48 -10.29 9.87
C TYR A 331 -16.29 -9.42 10.30
N ASP A 332 -15.58 -9.90 11.33
CA ASP A 332 -14.30 -9.42 11.84
C ASP A 332 -13.16 -10.37 11.38
N LEU A 333 -12.20 -9.85 10.62
CA LEU A 333 -10.98 -10.58 10.28
C LEU A 333 -10.01 -10.66 11.48
N LYS A 334 -9.50 -11.86 11.72
CA LYS A 334 -8.35 -12.20 12.58
C LYS A 334 -7.33 -12.92 11.70
N SER A 335 -6.42 -12.14 11.13
CA SER A 335 -5.41 -12.69 10.23
C SER A 335 -4.41 -13.58 10.98
N MET A 336 -3.79 -14.51 10.25
CA MET A 336 -2.81 -15.47 10.78
C MET A 336 -3.30 -16.24 12.01
N THR A 337 -4.61 -16.48 12.07
CA THR A 337 -5.32 -17.14 13.16
C THR A 337 -6.02 -18.36 12.60
N ASN A 338 -5.86 -19.51 13.27
CA ASN A 338 -6.54 -20.75 12.92
C ASN A 338 -7.41 -21.21 14.09
N CYS A 339 -8.73 -21.08 13.93
CA CYS A 339 -9.70 -21.68 14.84
C CYS A 339 -10.20 -23.00 14.26
N TRP A 340 -9.96 -24.10 14.95
CA TRP A 340 -10.37 -25.44 14.48
C TRP A 340 -10.88 -26.31 15.63
N SER A 341 -11.49 -27.45 15.30
CA SER A 341 -12.11 -28.34 16.29
C SER A 341 -11.14 -28.73 17.42
N GLY A 342 -11.37 -28.21 18.62
CA GLY A 342 -10.51 -28.41 19.79
C GLY A 342 -9.52 -27.28 20.09
N HIS A 343 -9.39 -26.31 19.19
CA HIS A 343 -8.52 -25.12 19.29
C HIS A 343 -9.31 -23.87 18.90
N GLY A 344 -10.27 -23.51 19.76
CA GLY A 344 -11.02 -22.26 19.65
C GLY A 344 -12.16 -22.23 18.63
N ALA A 345 -12.57 -23.37 18.06
CA ALA A 345 -13.82 -23.49 17.31
C ALA A 345 -14.30 -24.96 17.27
N GLU A 346 -15.46 -25.17 16.65
CA GLU A 346 -15.95 -26.46 16.16
C GLU A 346 -16.13 -26.40 14.63
N ASP A 347 -15.84 -27.50 13.94
CA ASP A 347 -15.96 -27.58 12.48
C ASP A 347 -17.39 -27.92 12.06
N LEU A 348 -17.99 -27.08 11.21
CA LEU A 348 -19.34 -27.34 10.68
C LEU A 348 -19.33 -28.33 9.50
N ASP A 349 -18.25 -28.34 8.72
CA ASP A 349 -18.11 -29.15 7.50
C ASP A 349 -17.17 -30.36 7.69
N GLY A 350 -16.76 -30.64 8.93
CA GLY A 350 -15.72 -31.62 9.23
C GLY A 350 -14.32 -31.17 8.78
N SER A 351 -13.36 -32.10 8.76
CA SER A 351 -11.95 -31.80 8.47
C SER A 351 -11.68 -31.37 7.03
N ASP A 352 -12.58 -31.71 6.11
CA ASP A 352 -12.40 -31.47 4.68
C ASP A 352 -12.85 -30.06 4.26
N GLY A 353 -13.57 -29.35 5.15
CA GLY A 353 -14.08 -28.01 4.89
C GLY A 353 -15.24 -27.94 3.89
N ALA A 354 -15.69 -26.73 3.59
CA ALA A 354 -16.74 -26.44 2.62
C ALA A 354 -16.24 -26.49 1.16
N GLY A 355 -14.94 -26.69 0.94
CA GLY A 355 -14.30 -26.78 -0.38
C GLY A 355 -13.47 -25.54 -0.75
N VAL A 356 -13.07 -25.47 -2.02
CA VAL A 356 -12.24 -24.38 -2.58
C VAL A 356 -13.13 -23.42 -3.37
N MET A 357 -13.10 -22.14 -3.01
CA MET A 357 -13.99 -21.11 -3.59
C MET A 357 -13.42 -19.70 -3.42
N GLY A 358 -14.10 -18.68 -3.95
CA GLY A 358 -13.75 -17.28 -3.66
C GLY A 358 -14.04 -16.91 -2.20
N LEU A 359 -13.30 -15.96 -1.62
CA LEU A 359 -13.50 -15.52 -0.24
C LEU A 359 -14.94 -15.05 0.02
N SER A 360 -15.52 -14.25 -0.89
CA SER A 360 -16.91 -13.78 -0.76
C SER A 360 -17.90 -14.94 -0.70
N GLU A 361 -17.71 -15.96 -1.53
CA GLU A 361 -18.57 -17.15 -1.56
C GLU A 361 -18.47 -17.93 -0.24
N CYS A 362 -17.26 -18.06 0.30
CA CYS A 362 -17.03 -18.69 1.61
C CYS A 362 -17.75 -17.94 2.75
N LEU A 363 -17.66 -16.61 2.77
CA LEU A 363 -18.37 -15.78 3.75
C LEU A 363 -19.90 -15.90 3.59
N ASP A 364 -20.42 -15.91 2.37
CA ASP A 364 -21.85 -16.08 2.09
C ASP A 364 -22.38 -17.46 2.52
N LEU A 365 -21.60 -18.53 2.35
CA LEU A 365 -21.97 -19.86 2.83
C LEU A 365 -22.11 -19.91 4.36
N CYS A 366 -21.35 -19.11 5.08
CA CYS A 366 -21.47 -19.00 6.53
C CYS A 366 -22.65 -18.09 6.92
N ARG A 367 -22.92 -17.00 6.20
CA ARG A 367 -24.12 -16.15 6.41
C ARG A 367 -25.43 -16.94 6.25
N GLY A 368 -25.45 -17.90 5.33
CA GLY A 368 -26.61 -18.76 5.09
C GLY A 368 -26.86 -19.81 6.19
N GLU A 369 -25.96 -19.95 7.16
CA GLU A 369 -26.04 -20.97 8.20
C GLU A 369 -26.10 -20.33 9.60
N SER A 370 -27.24 -20.48 10.27
CA SER A 370 -27.52 -19.87 11.58
C SER A 370 -26.57 -20.29 12.70
N THR A 371 -25.91 -21.44 12.56
CA THR A 371 -24.95 -21.96 13.55
C THR A 371 -23.51 -21.56 13.23
N CYS A 372 -23.27 -20.85 12.13
CA CYS A 372 -21.94 -20.44 11.72
C CYS A 372 -21.53 -19.14 12.41
N ASP A 373 -20.51 -19.22 13.24
CA ASP A 373 -19.89 -18.06 13.89
C ASP A 373 -18.80 -17.44 13.02
N GLY A 374 -18.37 -18.09 11.95
CA GLY A 374 -17.28 -17.59 11.12
C GLY A 374 -16.68 -18.61 10.15
N VAL A 375 -15.66 -18.20 9.40
CA VAL A 375 -14.90 -19.09 8.52
C VAL A 375 -13.40 -18.99 8.78
N VAL A 376 -12.69 -20.11 8.66
CA VAL A 376 -11.25 -20.12 8.49
C VAL A 376 -10.94 -20.29 7.02
N THR A 377 -9.98 -19.53 6.51
CA THR A 377 -9.56 -19.56 5.11
C THR A 377 -8.07 -19.81 4.99
N MET A 378 -7.67 -20.69 4.07
CA MET A 378 -6.29 -20.89 3.67
C MET A 378 -6.16 -20.67 2.16
N GLN A 379 -5.11 -20.00 1.70
CA GLN A 379 -4.91 -19.78 0.26
C GLN A 379 -4.86 -21.12 -0.49
N ALA A 380 -5.64 -21.23 -1.57
CA ALA A 380 -5.71 -22.43 -2.43
C ALA A 380 -5.09 -22.22 -3.82
N GLY A 381 -4.63 -20.98 -4.11
CA GLY A 381 -4.16 -20.59 -5.44
C GLY A 381 -5.29 -20.11 -6.34
N GLU A 382 -4.95 -19.48 -7.47
CA GLU A 382 -5.90 -18.91 -8.43
C GLU A 382 -6.92 -17.99 -7.74
N GLY A 383 -6.48 -17.23 -6.71
CA GLY A 383 -7.29 -16.36 -5.83
C GLY A 383 -8.50 -17.02 -5.17
N ASN A 384 -8.44 -18.33 -4.96
CA ASN A 384 -9.42 -19.07 -4.18
C ASN A 384 -8.87 -19.38 -2.78
N VAL A 385 -9.77 -19.69 -1.86
CA VAL A 385 -9.47 -20.14 -0.50
C VAL A 385 -10.04 -21.53 -0.28
N ASN A 386 -9.34 -22.35 0.50
CA ASN A 386 -9.94 -23.47 1.21
C ASN A 386 -10.83 -22.88 2.30
N CYS A 387 -12.13 -23.10 2.20
CA CYS A 387 -13.14 -22.55 3.10
C CYS A 387 -13.49 -23.55 4.20
N TYR A 388 -13.43 -23.13 5.45
CA TYR A 388 -13.81 -23.95 6.60
C TYR A 388 -14.79 -23.19 7.49
N ARG A 389 -16.08 -23.53 7.46
CA ARG A 389 -17.07 -22.88 8.34
C ARG A 389 -16.93 -23.40 9.77
N LYS A 390 -17.08 -22.49 10.73
CA LYS A 390 -16.84 -22.72 12.15
C LYS A 390 -18.04 -22.28 12.97
N SER A 391 -18.29 -23.01 14.04
CA SER A 391 -19.20 -22.64 15.13
C SER A 391 -18.42 -22.50 16.43
N ASN A 392 -19.03 -21.83 17.42
CA ASN A 392 -18.49 -21.65 18.77
C ASN A 392 -17.07 -21.05 18.77
N ILE A 393 -16.84 -20.00 17.96
CA ILE A 393 -15.50 -19.40 17.86
C ILE A 393 -15.12 -18.73 19.18
N ASN A 394 -14.00 -19.16 19.75
CA ASN A 394 -13.32 -18.56 20.88
C ASN A 394 -11.88 -18.21 20.48
N LEU A 395 -11.71 -16.97 20.04
CA LEU A 395 -10.43 -16.43 19.57
C LEU A 395 -9.27 -16.59 20.56
N GLY A 396 -9.55 -16.58 21.87
CA GLY A 396 -8.52 -16.73 22.91
C GLY A 396 -7.91 -18.14 22.99
N ALA A 397 -8.50 -19.13 22.32
CA ALA A 397 -8.05 -20.51 22.28
C ALA A 397 -7.60 -20.96 20.87
N CYS A 398 -7.64 -20.06 19.88
CA CYS A 398 -7.20 -20.35 18.54
C CYS A 398 -5.68 -20.31 18.43
N ASP A 399 -5.14 -21.05 17.46
CA ASP A 399 -3.72 -20.98 17.16
C ASP A 399 -3.41 -19.66 16.43
N SER A 400 -2.26 -19.06 16.72
CA SER A 400 -1.78 -17.83 16.09
C SER A 400 -0.48 -18.10 15.34
N TRP A 401 -0.14 -17.19 14.41
CA TRP A 401 1.09 -17.26 13.60
C TRP A 401 1.11 -18.39 12.57
N VAL A 402 -0.04 -18.64 11.97
CA VAL A 402 -0.28 -19.74 11.03
C VAL A 402 -0.76 -19.20 9.68
N GLN A 403 -0.62 -19.98 8.62
CA GLN A 403 -0.94 -19.54 7.24
C GLN A 403 -2.45 -19.57 6.92
N THR A 404 -3.28 -19.21 7.87
CA THR A 404 -4.73 -19.16 7.71
C THR A 404 -5.27 -17.89 8.34
N ASP A 405 -6.42 -17.44 7.85
CA ASP A 405 -7.14 -16.31 8.40
C ASP A 405 -8.49 -16.76 8.96
N THR A 406 -8.89 -16.22 10.11
CA THR A 406 -10.21 -16.48 10.70
C THR A 406 -11.08 -15.24 10.53
N TRP A 407 -12.30 -15.39 10.00
CA TRP A 407 -13.30 -14.35 9.83
C TRP A 407 -14.47 -14.67 10.75
N VAL A 408 -14.75 -13.84 11.75
CA VAL A 408 -15.78 -14.11 12.78
C VAL A 408 -16.99 -13.24 12.55
N GLN A 409 -18.19 -13.80 12.57
CA GLN A 409 -19.42 -13.03 12.48
C GLN A 409 -19.56 -12.02 13.63
N LYS A 410 -20.17 -10.87 13.36
CA LYS A 410 -20.39 -9.77 14.31
C LYS A 410 -21.67 -9.89 15.12
#